data_AF-A0A4V0YQ73-F1
#
_entry.id   AF-A0A4V0YQ73-F1
#
_cell.length_a   1.000
_cell.length_b   1.000
_cell.length_c   1.000
_cell.angle_alpha   90.00
_cell.angle_beta   90.00
_cell.angle_gamma   90.00
#
_symmetry.space_group_name_H-M   'P 1'
#
loop_
_entity.id
_entity.type
_entity.pdbx_description
1 polymer ?
#
loop_
_entity_poly.entity_id
_entity_poly.type
_entity_poly.pdbx_seq_one_letter_code
_entity_poly.pdbx_strand_id
1 'polypeptide(L)' 'MWNPVANAPFGQDLQLAVIDRDGVHALVFPCQREASGWRDVVTGAVVDIRPTHWRPWNSGRVGDGPARPN' A
#
# COMPACT_ATOMS: atom_id res chain seq x y z
N MET A 1 -1.61 12.59 -2.78
CA MET A 1 -1.55 12.31 -4.24
C MET A 1 -1.46 10.80 -4.44
N TRP A 2 -2.14 10.28 -5.46
CA TRP A 2 -1.94 8.92 -5.94
C TRP A 2 -0.85 8.92 -7.03
N ASN A 3 0.02 7.92 -6.99
CA ASN A 3 1.11 7.68 -7.93
C ASN A 3 0.74 6.54 -8.89
N PRO A 4 1.26 6.53 -10.13
CA PRO A 4 1.02 5.44 -11.07
C PRO A 4 1.70 4.15 -10.59
N VAL A 5 1.00 3.01 -10.69
CA VAL A 5 1.47 1.67 -10.25
C VAL A 5 2.86 1.29 -10.80
N ALA A 6 3.20 1.80 -11.99
CA ALA A 6 4.50 1.59 -12.61
C ALA A 6 5.67 2.05 -11.72
N ASN A 7 5.49 3.15 -10.98
CA ASN A 7 6.52 3.74 -10.13
C ASN A 7 6.50 3.22 -8.67
N ALA A 8 5.73 2.17 -8.39
CA ALA A 8 5.64 1.63 -7.04
C ALA A 8 6.96 0.96 -6.60
N PRO A 9 7.51 1.28 -5.43
CA PRO A 9 8.67 0.57 -4.89
C PRO A 9 8.30 -0.87 -4.47
N PHE A 10 9.27 -1.78 -4.57
CA PHE A 10 9.15 -3.15 -4.06
C PHE A 10 9.43 -3.19 -2.56
N GLY A 11 8.71 -4.05 -1.83
CA GLY A 11 8.93 -4.26 -0.39
C GLY A 11 8.55 -3.08 0.53
N GLN A 12 7.79 -2.10 0.06
CA GLN A 12 7.25 -1.03 0.90
C GLN A 12 5.74 -1.20 1.08
N ASP A 13 5.22 -0.81 2.24
CA ASP A 13 3.78 -0.79 2.51
C ASP A 13 3.13 0.32 1.70
N LEU A 14 2.32 -0.06 0.72
CA LEU A 14 1.64 0.85 -0.18
C LEU A 14 0.14 0.60 -0.13
N GLN A 15 -0.65 1.66 -0.11
CA GLN A 15 -2.07 1.55 -0.39
C GLN A 15 -2.27 1.55 -1.90
N LEU A 16 -2.94 0.53 -2.42
CA LEU A 16 -3.25 0.40 -3.83
C LEU A 16 -4.65 0.95 -4.13
N ALA A 17 -4.87 1.44 -5.34
CA ALA A 17 -6.21 1.78 -5.83
C ALA A 17 -6.41 1.39 -7.30
N VAL A 18 -7.58 0.83 -7.55
CA VAL A 18 -8.11 0.57 -8.88
C VAL A 18 -9.01 1.74 -9.23
N ILE A 19 -8.66 2.50 -10.26
CA ILE A 19 -9.53 3.53 -10.81
C ILE A 19 -10.15 2.93 -12.07
N ASP A 20 -11.45 2.68 -12.03
CA ASP A 20 -12.22 2.22 -13.19
C ASP A 20 -13.33 3.25 -13.51
N ARG A 21 -14.21 2.93 -14.45
CA ARG A 21 -15.35 3.73 -14.88
C ARG A 21 -16.33 4.02 -13.74
N ASP A 22 -16.41 3.12 -12.77
CA ASP A 22 -17.25 3.24 -11.58
C ASP A 22 -16.64 4.18 -10.51
N GLY A 23 -15.35 4.49 -10.61
CA GLY A 23 -14.65 5.38 -9.70
C GLY A 23 -13.40 4.76 -9.08
N VAL A 24 -12.97 5.34 -7.96
CA VAL A 24 -11.73 4.97 -7.27
C VAL A 24 -12.02 3.94 -6.18
N HIS A 25 -11.59 2.71 -6.42
CA HIS A 25 -11.63 1.60 -5.49
C HIS A 25 -10.26 1.44 -4.84
N ALA A 26 -10.03 2.15 -3.74
CA ALA A 26 -8.84 2.02 -2.93
C ALA A 26 -8.92 0.77 -2.03
N LEU A 27 -7.83 0.01 -1.97
CA LEU A 27 -7.70 -1.10 -1.05
C LEU A 27 -7.52 -0.56 0.37
N VAL A 28 -8.26 -1.14 1.32
CA VAL A 28 -8.28 -0.73 2.73
C VAL A 28 -7.14 -1.33 3.55
N PHE A 29 -6.17 -1.97 2.89
CA PHE A 29 -5.05 -2.67 3.52
C PHE A 29 -3.72 -2.31 2.85
N PRO A 30 -2.61 -2.35 3.61
CA PRO A 30 -1.26 -2.22 3.07
C PRO A 30 -0.91 -3.41 2.18
N CYS A 31 -0.39 -3.12 0.99
CA CYS A 31 0.14 -4.10 0.07
C CYS A 31 1.61 -3.81 -0.24
N GLN A 32 2.40 -4.88 -0.37
CA GLN A 32 3.77 -4.80 -0.86
C GLN A 32 3.84 -5.32 -2.31
N ARG A 33 4.61 -4.62 -3.15
CA ARG A 33 4.92 -5.10 -4.50
C ARG A 33 5.98 -6.20 -4.39
N GLU A 34 5.65 -7.38 -4.90
CA GLU A 34 6.52 -8.55 -5.02
C GLU A 34 6.79 -8.86 -6.50
N ALA A 35 7.71 -9.80 -6.78
CA ALA A 35 8.02 -10.22 -8.15
C ALA A 35 6.82 -10.86 -8.87
N SER A 36 5.95 -11.53 -8.11
CA SER A 36 4.78 -12.26 -8.63
C SER A 36 3.48 -11.46 -8.61
N GLY A 37 3.48 -10.23 -8.07
CA GLY A 37 2.26 -9.42 -7.95
C GLY A 37 2.24 -8.57 -6.69
N TRP A 38 1.08 -8.49 -6.05
CA TRP A 38 0.92 -7.77 -4.80
C TRP A 38 0.74 -8.76 -3.67
N ARG A 39 1.26 -8.43 -2.50
CA ARG A 39 1.05 -9.21 -1.28
C ARG A 39 0.40 -8.34 -0.24
N ASP A 40 -0.67 -8.83 0.35
CA ASP A 40 -1.31 -8.20 1.48
C ASP A 40 -0.39 -8.34 2.70
N VAL A 41 -0.04 -7.21 3.32
CA VAL A 41 0.88 -7.19 4.47
C VAL A 41 0.18 -7.64 5.75
N VAL A 42 -1.15 -7.51 5.84
CA VAL A 42 -1.94 -7.83 7.03
C VAL A 42 -2.14 -9.34 7.19
N THR A 43 -2.53 -9.98 6.10
CA THR A 43 -2.85 -11.42 6.00
C THR A 43 -1.68 -12.23 5.47
N GLY A 44 -0.72 -11.59 4.79
CA GLY A 44 0.41 -12.25 4.15
C GLY A 44 0.03 -12.96 2.84
N ALA A 45 -1.21 -12.83 2.36
CA ALA A 45 -1.71 -13.49 1.16
C ALA A 45 -1.25 -12.78 -0.12
N VAL A 46 -0.98 -13.54 -1.18
CA VAL A 46 -0.76 -12.97 -2.52
C VAL A 46 -2.10 -12.49 -3.07
N VAL A 47 -2.14 -11.21 -3.42
CA VAL A 47 -3.31 -10.53 -3.98
C VAL A 47 -3.06 -10.32 -5.47
N ASP A 48 -3.77 -11.09 -6.29
CA ASP A 48 -3.75 -10.92 -7.74
C ASP A 48 -4.73 -9.81 -8.14
N ILE A 49 -4.30 -8.57 -7.95
CA ILE A 49 -5.05 -7.37 -8.37
C ILE A 49 -4.25 -6.58 -9.38
N ARG A 50 -4.97 -5.84 -10.23
CA ARG A 50 -4.41 -4.90 -11.21
C ARG A 50 -4.70 -3.46 -10.80
N PRO A 51 -4.05 -2.94 -9.74
CA PRO A 51 -4.20 -1.55 -9.35
C PRO A 51 -3.66 -0.65 -10.45
N THR A 52 -4.35 0.47 -10.66
CA THR A 52 -3.92 1.51 -11.60
C THR A 52 -2.98 2.51 -10.91
N HIS A 53 -3.21 2.71 -9.62
CA HIS A 53 -2.54 3.71 -8.81
C HIS A 53 -2.14 3.14 -7.44
N TRP A 54 -1.19 3.79 -6.79
CA TRP A 54 -0.74 3.50 -5.43
C TRP A 54 -0.46 4.80 -4.67
N ARG A 55 -0.44 4.75 -3.36
CA ARG A 55 0.07 5.82 -2.50
C ARG A 55 0.83 5.20 -1.35
N PRO A 56 1.80 5.91 -0.74
CA PRO A 56 2.45 5.41 0.47
C PRO A 56 1.38 5.08 1.51
N TRP A 57 1.44 3.87 2.05
CA TRP A 57 0.62 3.54 3.21
C TRP A 57 1.20 4.32 4.38
N ASN A 58 0.58 5.45 4.70
CA ASN A 58 0.94 6.20 5.90
C ASN A 58 0.25 5.51 7.08
N SER A 59 0.69 4.29 7.42
CA SER A 59 0.57 3.81 8.79
C SER A 59 1.33 4.85 9.57
N GLY A 60 0.59 5.74 10.26
CA GLY A 60 1.21 6.84 10.98
C GLY A 60 2.45 6.30 11.67
N ARG A 61 3.59 6.94 11.41
CA ARG A 61 4.71 6.80 12.33
C ARG A 61 4.11 7.04 13.72
N VAL A 62 3.88 5.96 14.46
CA VAL A 62 3.88 6.00 15.91
C VAL A 62 5.35 6.27 16.24
N GLY A 63 5.70 7.53 16.07
CA GLY A 63 7.05 8.06 16.01
C GLY A 63 7.06 9.57 16.18
N ASP A 64 5.97 10.14 16.69
CA ASP A 64 6.04 11.26 17.62
C ASP A 64 5.60 10.69 18.98
N GLY A 65 6.47 10.31 19.91
CA GLY A 65 7.91 10.51 19.93
C GLY A 65 8.63 9.53 20.85
N PRO A 66 9.94 9.77 21.13
CA PRO A 66 10.65 9.03 22.15
C PRO A 66 10.24 9.57 23.53
N ALA A 67 9.13 9.07 24.10
CA ALA A 67 8.92 9.18 25.53
C ALA A 67 9.75 8.08 26.21
N ARG A 68 10.97 8.49 26.57
CA ARG A 68 11.99 7.73 27.30
C ARG A 68 11.38 7.06 28.55
N PRO A 69 11.87 5.88 28.97
CA PRO A 69 11.42 5.26 30.21
C PRO A 69 11.90 6.07 31.43
N ASN A 70 11.01 6.30 32.40
CA ASN A 70 11.35 6.46 33.82
C ASN A 70 10.24 5.89 34.70
#